data_AF-A0A352JZA7-F1
#
_entry.id   AF-A0A352JZA7-F1
#
_cell.length_a   1.000
_cell.length_b   1.000
_cell.length_c   1.000
_cell.angle_alpha   90.00
_cell.angle_beta   90.00
_cell.angle_gamma   90.00
#
_symmetry.space_group_name_H-M   'P 1'
#
loop_
_entity.id
_entity.type
_entity.pdbx_description
1 polymer ?
#
loop_
_entity_poly.entity_id
_entity_poly.type
_entity_poly.pdbx_seq_one_letter_code
_entity_poly.pdbx_strand_id
1 'polypeptide(L)' 'NASLRSRARTYVKKTLAAIAAGEAQAATDALRAATPILDGMVTKGIYKKNKCARIKSRLNARIKAIAS' A
#
# COMPACT_ATOMS: atom_id res chain seq x y z
N ASN A 1 13.59 -11.87 8.28
CA ASN A 1 12.15 -11.47 8.26
C ASN A 1 11.58 -11.44 6.83
N ALA A 2 11.85 -12.45 6.01
CA ALA A 2 11.49 -12.44 4.59
C ALA A 2 9.98 -12.51 4.33
N SER A 3 9.28 -13.39 5.06
CA SER A 3 7.83 -13.64 4.95
C SER A 3 6.97 -12.41 5.25
N LEU A 4 7.37 -11.59 6.22
CA LEU A 4 6.66 -10.35 6.54
C LEU A 4 6.87 -9.32 5.42
N ARG A 5 8.11 -9.16 4.94
CA ARG A 5 8.40 -8.24 3.83
C ARG A 5 7.66 -8.65 2.54
N SER A 6 7.58 -9.94 2.23
CA SER A 6 6.83 -10.43 1.06
C SER A 6 5.35 -10.15 1.22
N ARG A 7 4.75 -10.39 2.40
CA ARG A 7 3.35 -10.06 2.69
C ARG A 7 3.06 -8.58 2.40
N ALA A 8 3.81 -7.63 2.96
CA ALA A 8 3.58 -6.21 2.70
C ALA A 8 3.69 -5.85 1.21
N ARG A 9 4.67 -6.44 0.51
CA ARG A 9 4.84 -6.22 -0.94
C ARG A 9 3.66 -6.75 -1.74
N THR A 10 3.09 -7.89 -1.36
CA THR A 10 1.91 -8.47 -2.01
C THR A 10 0.70 -7.53 -1.91
N TYR A 11 0.44 -6.95 -0.73
CA TYR A 11 -0.67 -6.00 -0.58
C TYR A 11 -0.45 -4.72 -1.39
N VAL A 12 0.78 -4.18 -1.39
CA VAL A 12 1.12 -3.04 -2.26
C VAL A 12 0.94 -3.38 -3.74
N LYS A 13 1.33 -4.59 -4.18
CA LYS A 13 1.14 -5.06 -5.55
C LYS A 13 -0.35 -5.17 -5.91
N LYS A 14 -1.19 -5.65 -4.99
CA LYS A 14 -2.66 -5.70 -5.19
C LYS A 14 -3.24 -4.30 -5.38
N THR A 15 -2.85 -3.32 -4.56
CA THR A 15 -3.29 -1.93 -4.73
C THR A 15 -2.83 -1.36 -6.08
N LEU A 16 -1.58 -1.61 -6.48
CA LEU A 16 -1.07 -1.18 -7.78
C LEU A 16 -1.80 -1.83 -8.96
N ALA A 17 -2.18 -3.10 -8.84
CA ALA A 17 -2.97 -3.78 -9.85
C ALA A 17 -4.38 -3.18 -9.99
N ALA A 18 -5.04 -2.86 -8.88
CA ALA A 18 -6.34 -2.18 -8.90
C ALA A 18 -6.25 -0.77 -9.51
N ILE A 19 -5.17 -0.03 -9.22
CA ILE A 19 -4.90 1.27 -9.86
C ILE A 19 -4.69 1.10 -11.37
N ALA A 20 -3.93 0.08 -11.79
CA ALA A 20 -3.69 -0.18 -13.21
C ALA A 20 -4.96 -0.61 -13.96
N ALA A 21 -5.92 -1.22 -13.26
CA ALA A 21 -7.24 -1.57 -13.82
C ALA A 21 -8.19 -0.37 -13.94
N GLY A 22 -7.86 0.81 -13.40
CA GLY A 22 -8.73 2.00 -13.44
C GLY A 22 -9.86 2.00 -12.41
N GLU A 23 -9.91 1.01 -11.52
CA GLU A 23 -10.98 0.84 -10.54
C GLU A 23 -10.70 1.64 -9.25
N ALA A 24 -11.14 2.90 -9.21
CA ALA A 24 -10.86 3.83 -8.11
C ALA A 24 -11.36 3.32 -6.74
N GLN A 25 -12.56 2.71 -6.71
CA GLN A 25 -13.14 2.18 -5.47
C GLN A 25 -12.36 0.96 -4.97
N ALA A 26 -12.07 0.00 -5.86
CA ALA A 26 -11.30 -1.19 -5.54
C ALA A 26 -9.86 -0.84 -5.09
N ALA A 27 -9.25 0.19 -5.70
CA ALA A 27 -7.94 0.66 -5.30
C ALA A 27 -7.95 1.31 -3.89
N THR A 28 -9.00 2.06 -3.57
CA THR A 28 -9.20 2.67 -2.24
C THR A 28 -9.35 1.59 -1.17
N ASP A 29 -10.17 0.56 -1.42
CA ASP A 29 -10.37 -0.54 -0.49
C ASP A 29 -9.12 -1.40 -0.32
N ALA A 30 -8.40 -1.67 -1.41
CA ALA A 30 -7.11 -2.35 -1.36
C ALA A 30 -6.08 -1.56 -0.53
N LEU A 31 -6.08 -0.22 -0.62
CA LEU A 31 -5.20 0.62 0.18
C LEU A 31 -5.58 0.62 1.66
N ARG A 32 -6.88 0.65 1.99
CA ARG A 32 -7.37 0.50 3.38
C ARG A 32 -6.90 -0.81 3.99
N ALA A 33 -6.95 -1.91 3.25
CA ALA A 33 -6.45 -3.20 3.70
C ALA A 33 -4.91 -3.24 3.82
N ALA A 34 -4.18 -2.54 2.96
CA ALA A 34 -2.71 -2.50 2.97
C ALA A 34 -2.14 -1.67 4.14
N THR A 35 -2.87 -0.64 4.57
CA THR A 35 -2.43 0.34 5.59
C THR A 35 -2.07 -0.30 6.96
N PRO A 36 -2.94 -1.08 7.63
CA PRO A 36 -2.62 -1.69 8.92
C PRO A 36 -1.45 -2.68 8.83
N ILE A 37 -1.28 -3.35 7.69
CA ILE A 37 -0.18 -4.28 7.46
C ILE A 37 1.15 -3.54 7.35
N LEU A 38 1.18 -2.42 6.62
CA LEU A 38 2.38 -1.58 6.49
C LEU A 38 2.77 -0.93 7.82
N ASP A 39 1.79 -0.44 8.57
CA ASP A 39 2.04 0.21 9.86
C ASP A 39 2.50 -0.80 10.92
N GLY A 40 1.92 -2.02 10.95
CA GLY A 40 2.42 -3.11 11.77
C GLY A 40 3.86 -3.54 11.46
N MET A 41 4.37 -3.29 10.24
CA MET A 41 5.77 -3.56 9.89
C MET A 41 6.73 -2.52 10.46
N VAL A 42 6.24 -1.30 10.74
CA VAL A 42 7.03 -0.26 11.42
C VAL A 42 7.21 -0.63 12.88
N THR A 43 6.15 -1.06 13.56
CA THR A 43 6.20 -1.52 14.95
C THR A 43 7.16 -2.69 15.13
N LYS A 44 7.21 -3.62 14.16
CA LYS A 44 8.15 -4.76 14.15
C LYS A 44 9.57 -4.39 13.73
N GLY A 45 9.88 -3.11 13.48
CA GLY A 45 11.20 -2.62 13.07
C GLY A 45 11.64 -3.05 11.66
N ILE A 46 10.74 -3.61 10.85
CA ILE A 46 11.07 -4.17 9.52
C ILE A 46 11.18 -3.05 8.49
N TYR A 47 10.32 -2.04 8.59
CA TYR A 47 10.35 -0.84 7.78
C TYR A 47 10.58 0.40 8.64
N LYS A 48 11.32 1.36 8.10
CA LYS A 48 11.43 2.70 8.68
C LYS A 48 10.13 3.47 8.46
N LYS A 49 9.74 4.31 9.42
CA LYS A 49 8.51 5.14 9.36
C LYS A 49 8.36 5.90 8.03
N ASN A 50 9.44 6.53 7.57
CA ASN A 50 9.45 7.32 6.33
C ASN A 50 9.21 6.46 5.08
N LYS A 51 9.63 5.19 5.10
CA LYS A 51 9.40 4.27 3.98
C LYS A 51 7.92 3.91 3.88
N CYS A 52 7.27 3.58 5.00
CA CYS A 52 5.83 3.31 5.00
C CYS A 52 5.02 4.57 4.64
N ALA A 53 5.37 5.73 5.20
CA ALA A 53 4.73 7.00 4.86
C ALA A 53 4.81 7.30 3.36
N ARG A 54 6.00 7.12 2.74
CA ARG A 54 6.19 7.33 1.30
C ARG A 54 5.37 6.36 0.45
N ILE A 55 5.25 5.10 0.85
CA ILE A 55 4.42 4.11 0.13
C ILE A 55 2.95 4.53 0.18
N LYS A 56 2.43 4.88 1.37
CA LYS A 56 1.04 5.35 1.54
C LYS A 56 0.74 6.59 0.70
N SER A 57 1.60 7.60 0.78
CA SER A 57 1.46 8.85 0.02
C SER A 57 1.46 8.61 -1.49
N ARG A 58 2.40 7.80 -2.01
CA ARG A 58 2.48 7.49 -3.45
C ARG A 58 1.26 6.72 -3.96
N LEU A 59 0.73 5.77 -3.19
CA LEU A 59 -0.46 5.04 -3.57
C LEU A 59 -1.70 5.95 -3.59
N ASN A 60 -1.87 6.80 -2.57
CA ASN A 60 -2.94 7.79 -2.54
C ASN A 60 -2.90 8.75 -3.73
N ALA A 61 -1.72 9.28 -4.08
CA ALA A 61 -1.58 10.18 -5.22
C ALA A 61 -1.99 9.50 -6.54
N ARG A 62 -1.65 8.21 -6.72
CA ARG A 62 -2.05 7.44 -7.90
C ARG A 62 -3.54 7.13 -7.94
N ILE A 63 -4.16 6.83 -6.80
CA ILE A 63 -5.62 6.63 -6.72
C ILE A 63 -6.35 7.93 -7.04
N LYS A 64 -5.86 9.07 -6.53
CA LYS A 64 -6.45 10.37 -6.85
C LYS A 64 -6.33 10.68 -8.34
N ALA A 65 -5.21 10.33 -8.98
CA ALA A 65 -4.97 10.57 -10.40
C ALA A 65 -5.87 9.76 -11.35
N ILE A 66 -6.42 8.61 -10.91
CA ILE A 66 -7.41 7.85 -11.69
C ILE A 66 -8.85 8.28 -11.40
N ALA A 67 -9.08 9.00 -10.29
CA ALA A 67 -10.38 9.52 -9.90
C ALA A 67 -10.62 10.96 -10.39
N SER A 68 -9.56 11.62 -10.89
CA SER A 68 -9.58 12.95 -11.52
C SER A 68 -9.64 12.83 -13.03
#